data_AF-A0A1B6CM34-F1
#
_entry.id   AF-A0A1B6CM34-F1
#
_cell.length_a   1.000
_cell.length_b   1.000
_cell.length_c   1.000
_cell.angle_alpha   90.00
_cell.angle_beta   90.00
_cell.angle_gamma   90.00
#
_symmetry.space_group_name_H-M   'P 1'
#
loop_
_entity.id
_entity.type
_entity.pdbx_description
1 polymer ?
#
loop_
_entity_poly.entity_id
_entity_poly.type
_entity_poly.pdbx_seq_one_letter_code
_entity_poly.pdbx_strand_id
1 'polypeptide(L)'
;MKDEPVLERVHLLSKECEVAHCIAFSADSKTLVCLTPSGSLLVINLTIGKELKVLYTLKPFDEKLVTDLIHLLQVSSDGEYIVVADRQSNIIIWKSGEYYSTLPKYKCAPTTMAIDSANGNLLIVYCDHKIVEYDLSKKRYTKFSRQLNENHPKQWLTRSFTVTNITFDPMKKDLIILNDDSTICIINKDKELPNTEAKIPRLDTSHDSSENSNQYPLSRTPQYAFHVIKKYKHLVYFGSLSNNEMLAVEVNPITLSEKLPPSLKQKRFGAM
;
A
#
# COMPACT_ATOMS: atom_id res chain seq x y z
N MET A 1 0.76 -6.11 -38.85
CA MET A 1 -0.57 -5.99 -38.23
C MET A 1 -0.34 -5.87 -36.75
N LYS A 2 -0.86 -4.82 -36.09
CA LYS A 2 -0.86 -4.77 -34.63
C LYS A 2 -2.03 -5.63 -34.19
N ASP A 3 -1.77 -6.72 -33.48
CA ASP A 3 -2.85 -7.53 -32.91
C ASP A 3 -3.68 -6.64 -32.00
N GLU A 4 -4.97 -6.51 -32.32
CA GLU A 4 -5.92 -5.80 -31.46
C GLU A 4 -6.16 -6.63 -30.19
N PRO A 5 -6.32 -5.98 -29.03
CA PRO A 5 -6.61 -6.70 -27.79
C PRO A 5 -7.97 -7.43 -27.93
N VAL A 6 -7.94 -8.76 -27.76
CA VAL A 6 -9.13 -9.61 -27.79
C VAL A 6 -9.60 -9.87 -26.36
N LEU A 7 -10.91 -9.71 -26.13
CA LEU A 7 -11.56 -10.08 -24.88
C LEU A 7 -12.17 -11.48 -25.03
N GLU A 8 -11.67 -12.42 -24.24
CA GLU A 8 -12.21 -13.78 -24.18
C GLU A 8 -12.78 -14.05 -22.79
N ARG A 9 -14.00 -14.60 -22.75
CA ARG A 9 -14.62 -15.02 -21.50
C ARG A 9 -14.07 -16.38 -21.09
N VAL A 10 -13.46 -16.47 -19.92
CA VAL A 10 -13.03 -17.74 -19.36
C VAL A 10 -14.09 -18.30 -18.41
N HIS A 11 -14.33 -19.61 -18.47
CA HIS A 11 -15.23 -20.29 -17.55
C HIS A 11 -14.64 -20.35 -16.13
N LEU A 12 -15.52 -20.28 -15.14
CA LEU A 12 -15.16 -20.43 -13.73
C LEU A 12 -14.51 -21.80 -13.49
N LEU A 13 -13.33 -21.78 -12.88
CA LEU A 13 -12.59 -23.01 -12.52
C LEU A 13 -13.25 -23.78 -11.37
N SER A 14 -13.98 -23.06 -10.51
CA SER A 14 -14.71 -23.62 -9.39
C SER A 14 -15.87 -22.69 -9.02
N LYS A 15 -16.90 -23.23 -8.34
CA LYS A 15 -17.98 -22.41 -7.75
C LYS A 15 -17.44 -21.42 -6.71
N GLU A 16 -16.33 -21.74 -6.05
CA GLU A 16 -15.71 -20.85 -5.07
C GLU A 16 -15.15 -19.56 -5.70
N CYS A 17 -14.89 -19.56 -7.01
CA CYS A 17 -14.45 -18.37 -7.76
C CYS A 17 -15.60 -17.42 -8.16
N GLU A 18 -16.87 -17.74 -7.86
CA GLU A 18 -18.02 -16.91 -8.30
C GLU A 18 -17.99 -15.51 -7.69
N VAL A 19 -17.48 -15.38 -6.47
CA VAL A 19 -17.34 -14.11 -5.75
C VAL A 19 -15.96 -14.07 -5.09
N ALA A 20 -15.33 -12.90 -5.07
CA ALA A 20 -14.10 -12.68 -4.31
C ALA A 20 -14.20 -11.37 -3.50
N HIS A 21 -13.71 -11.40 -2.26
CA HIS A 21 -13.61 -10.21 -1.42
C HIS A 21 -12.41 -9.34 -1.79
N CYS A 22 -11.31 -9.98 -2.19
CA CYS A 22 -10.09 -9.33 -2.61
C CYS A 22 -9.45 -10.14 -3.73
N ILE A 23 -8.84 -9.46 -4.69
CA ILE A 23 -8.16 -10.06 -5.82
C ILE A 23 -6.82 -9.34 -6.00
N ALA A 24 -5.77 -10.08 -6.30
CA ALA A 24 -4.46 -9.52 -6.64
C ALA A 24 -3.81 -10.32 -7.78
N PHE A 25 -3.16 -9.60 -8.68
CA PHE A 25 -2.37 -10.18 -9.77
C PHE A 25 -0.88 -10.09 -9.44
N SER A 26 -0.10 -11.07 -9.90
CA SER A 26 1.35 -10.88 -10.03
C SER A 26 1.64 -9.85 -11.11
N ALA A 27 2.75 -9.11 -10.96
CA ALA A 27 3.13 -8.07 -11.92
C ALA A 27 3.40 -8.63 -13.33
N ASP A 28 3.87 -9.87 -13.43
CA ASP A 28 4.06 -10.56 -14.70
C ASP A 28 2.77 -11.07 -15.35
N SER A 29 1.61 -10.82 -14.72
CA SER A 29 0.27 -11.22 -15.17
C SER A 29 0.06 -12.72 -15.34
N LYS A 30 0.93 -13.56 -14.75
CA LYS A 30 0.81 -15.03 -14.83
C LYS A 30 0.09 -15.67 -13.66
N THR A 31 -0.11 -14.95 -12.57
CA THR A 31 -0.75 -15.46 -11.36
C THR A 31 -1.86 -14.52 -10.91
N LEU A 32 -3.01 -15.10 -10.58
CA LEU A 32 -4.14 -14.42 -9.96
C LEU A 32 -4.43 -15.07 -8.61
N VAL A 33 -4.57 -14.26 -7.57
CA VAL A 33 -4.98 -14.73 -6.25
C VAL A 33 -6.34 -14.14 -5.91
N CYS A 34 -7.31 -15.01 -5.62
CA CYS A 34 -8.66 -14.63 -5.23
C CYS A 34 -8.92 -15.07 -3.78
N LEU A 35 -9.31 -14.12 -2.93
CA LEU A 35 -9.83 -14.42 -1.59
C LEU A 35 -11.34 -14.69 -1.69
N THR A 36 -11.74 -15.93 -1.43
CA THR A 36 -13.13 -16.37 -1.50
C THR A 36 -13.93 -15.95 -0.26
N PRO A 37 -15.27 -15.96 -0.32
CA PRO A 37 -16.13 -15.73 0.84
C PRO A 37 -15.94 -16.75 1.98
N SER A 38 -15.46 -17.95 1.66
CA SER A 38 -15.13 -18.97 2.67
C SER A 38 -13.80 -18.70 3.38
N GLY A 39 -13.05 -17.66 3.00
CA GLY A 39 -11.76 -17.31 3.59
C GLY A 39 -10.58 -18.09 3.00
N SER A 40 -10.80 -18.86 1.93
CA SER A 40 -9.74 -19.54 1.18
C SER A 40 -9.10 -18.59 0.16
N LEU A 41 -7.81 -18.78 -0.11
CA LEU A 41 -7.11 -18.12 -1.21
C LEU A 41 -6.95 -19.11 -2.35
N LEU A 42 -7.55 -18.81 -3.50
CA LEU A 42 -7.37 -19.57 -4.74
C LEU A 42 -6.27 -18.90 -5.55
N VAL A 43 -5.19 -19.64 -5.80
CA VAL A 43 -4.07 -19.19 -6.62
C VAL A 43 -4.22 -19.81 -8.00
N ILE A 44 -4.35 -18.99 -9.03
CA ILE A 44 -4.76 -19.36 -10.38
C ILE A 44 -3.64 -19.00 -11.35
N ASN A 45 -3.29 -19.94 -12.24
CA ASN A 45 -2.36 -19.70 -13.33
C ASN A 45 -3.08 -19.02 -14.50
N LEU A 46 -2.56 -17.87 -14.93
CA LEU A 46 -3.01 -17.07 -16.07
C LEU A 46 -2.02 -17.07 -17.25
N THR A 47 -0.99 -17.93 -17.23
CA THR A 47 0.00 -17.97 -18.31
C THR A 47 -0.67 -18.20 -19.67
N ILE A 48 -0.50 -17.25 -20.60
CA ILE A 48 -1.04 -17.32 -21.96
C ILE A 48 -0.59 -18.61 -22.64
N GLY A 49 -1.52 -19.30 -23.31
CA GLY A 49 -1.28 -20.57 -24.00
C GLY A 49 -1.21 -21.79 -23.08
N LYS A 50 -1.37 -21.62 -21.77
CA LYS A 50 -1.60 -22.73 -20.83
C LYS A 50 -3.07 -22.74 -20.39
N GLU A 51 -3.54 -23.91 -19.98
CA GLU A 51 -4.86 -24.03 -19.37
C GLU A 51 -4.95 -23.19 -18.09
N LEU A 52 -6.07 -22.46 -17.97
CA LEU A 52 -6.46 -21.80 -16.74
C LEU A 52 -6.67 -22.89 -15.67
N LYS A 53 -5.92 -22.85 -14.58
CA LYS A 53 -6.04 -23.84 -13.51
C LYS A 53 -5.73 -23.25 -12.14
N VAL A 54 -6.38 -23.79 -11.12
CA VAL A 54 -6.01 -23.54 -9.73
C VAL A 54 -4.71 -24.27 -9.45
N LEU A 55 -3.67 -23.52 -9.10
CA LEU A 55 -2.36 -24.03 -8.68
C LEU A 55 -2.41 -24.48 -7.22
N TYR A 56 -2.94 -23.62 -6.35
CA TYR A 56 -3.00 -23.84 -4.90
C TYR A 56 -4.32 -23.33 -4.33
N THR A 57 -4.76 -23.98 -3.27
CA THR A 57 -5.84 -23.50 -2.40
C THR A 57 -5.27 -23.37 -0.99
N LEU A 58 -5.09 -22.14 -0.52
CA LEU A 58 -4.58 -21.87 0.82
C LEU A 58 -5.76 -21.61 1.76
N LYS A 59 -5.77 -22.24 2.93
CA LYS A 59 -6.90 -22.18 3.87
C LYS A 59 -6.48 -21.64 5.23
N PRO A 60 -6.17 -20.33 5.32
CA PRO A 60 -5.60 -19.75 6.53
C PRO A 60 -6.52 -19.85 7.76
N PHE A 61 -7.84 -19.89 7.59
CA PHE A 61 -8.79 -20.07 8.68
C PHE A 61 -8.80 -21.52 9.21
N ASP A 62 -8.84 -22.50 8.31
CA ASP A 62 -8.79 -23.93 8.67
C ASP A 62 -7.48 -24.28 9.41
N GLU A 63 -6.38 -23.68 8.95
CA GLU A 63 -5.05 -23.81 9.55
C GLU A 63 -4.85 -22.94 10.80
N LYS A 64 -5.85 -22.15 11.21
CA LYS A 64 -5.82 -21.23 12.37
C LYS A 64 -4.67 -20.22 12.30
N LEU A 65 -4.23 -19.86 11.10
CA LEU A 65 -3.19 -18.86 10.86
C LEU A 65 -3.74 -17.43 10.95
N VAL A 66 -5.02 -17.25 10.66
CA VAL A 66 -5.75 -15.99 10.84
C VAL A 66 -6.94 -16.20 11.78
N THR A 67 -7.34 -15.13 12.46
CA THR A 67 -8.43 -15.15 13.45
C THR A 67 -9.50 -14.09 13.20
N ASP A 68 -9.33 -13.25 12.17
CA ASP A 68 -10.27 -12.23 11.75
C ASP A 68 -10.33 -12.14 10.22
N LEU A 69 -11.18 -11.26 9.70
CA LEU A 69 -11.30 -10.96 8.28
C LEU A 69 -9.95 -10.54 7.70
N ILE A 70 -9.53 -11.24 6.65
CA ILE A 70 -8.41 -10.83 5.79
C ILE A 70 -8.85 -9.61 4.99
N HIS A 71 -8.17 -8.47 5.19
CA HIS A 71 -8.48 -7.21 4.51
C HIS A 71 -7.34 -6.72 3.62
N LEU A 72 -6.16 -7.32 3.70
CA LEU A 72 -5.01 -7.00 2.84
C LEU A 72 -4.47 -8.27 2.19
N LEU A 73 -4.17 -8.18 0.90
CA LEU A 73 -3.58 -9.23 0.08
C LEU A 73 -2.51 -8.60 -0.82
N GLN A 74 -1.34 -9.21 -0.88
CA GLN A 74 -0.23 -8.82 -1.76
C GLN A 74 0.38 -10.06 -2.41
N VAL A 75 0.81 -9.92 -3.66
CA VAL A 75 1.43 -10.97 -4.46
C VAL A 75 2.74 -10.42 -5.02
N SER A 76 3.84 -11.17 -4.93
CA SER A 76 5.10 -10.73 -5.51
C SER A 76 5.04 -10.65 -7.04
N SER A 77 6.01 -9.96 -7.64
CA SER A 77 6.04 -9.72 -9.09
C SER A 77 6.01 -11.01 -9.93
N ASP A 78 6.60 -12.08 -9.41
CA ASP A 78 6.67 -13.43 -9.99
C ASP A 78 5.55 -14.38 -9.51
N GLY A 79 4.70 -13.94 -8.58
CA GLY A 79 3.68 -14.78 -7.95
C GLY A 79 4.21 -15.81 -6.95
N GLU A 80 5.51 -15.80 -6.62
CA GLU A 80 6.12 -16.77 -5.71
C GLU A 80 5.67 -16.55 -4.25
N TYR A 81 5.60 -15.29 -3.80
CA TYR A 81 5.15 -14.92 -2.47
C TYR A 81 3.72 -14.41 -2.50
N ILE A 82 2.92 -14.90 -1.55
CA ILE A 82 1.58 -14.41 -1.27
C ILE A 82 1.56 -14.00 0.20
N VAL A 83 1.15 -12.77 0.46
CA VAL A 83 1.09 -12.20 1.80
C VAL A 83 -0.33 -11.74 2.08
N VAL A 84 -0.87 -12.15 3.22
CA VAL A 84 -2.15 -11.64 3.71
C VAL A 84 -2.02 -11.07 5.10
N ALA A 85 -2.92 -10.16 5.44
CA ALA A 85 -3.09 -9.70 6.80
C ALA A 85 -4.57 -9.64 7.17
N ASP A 86 -4.87 -10.05 8.40
CA ASP A 86 -6.16 -9.81 9.03
C ASP A 86 -6.16 -8.55 9.92
N ARG A 87 -7.35 -8.16 10.39
CA ARG A 87 -7.52 -6.99 11.26
C ARG A 87 -6.90 -7.12 12.65
N GLN A 88 -6.48 -8.32 13.04
CA GLN A 88 -5.77 -8.57 14.30
C GLN A 88 -4.25 -8.59 14.13
N SER A 89 -3.72 -8.21 12.96
CA SER A 89 -2.29 -8.19 12.66
C SER A 89 -1.64 -9.57 12.64
N ASN A 90 -2.41 -10.61 12.33
CA ASN A 90 -1.84 -11.86 11.88
C ASN A 90 -1.45 -11.68 10.40
N ILE A 91 -0.14 -11.59 10.13
CA ILE A 91 0.41 -11.39 8.79
C ILE A 91 1.10 -12.68 8.37
N ILE A 92 0.55 -13.34 7.36
CA ILE A 92 0.94 -14.69 6.94
C ILE A 92 1.53 -14.63 5.54
N ILE A 93 2.63 -15.35 5.36
CA ILE A 93 3.36 -15.44 4.10
C ILE A 93 3.37 -16.90 3.66
N TRP A 94 2.94 -17.13 2.42
CA TRP A 94 3.18 -18.37 1.69
C TRP A 94 4.23 -18.13 0.60
N LYS A 95 4.96 -19.19 0.29
CA LYS A 95 5.93 -19.23 -0.79
C LYS A 95 5.66 -20.46 -1.64
N SER A 96 5.39 -20.28 -2.93
CA SER A 96 5.14 -21.38 -3.88
C SER A 96 4.05 -22.36 -3.42
N GLY A 97 3.00 -21.84 -2.77
CA GLY A 97 1.87 -22.62 -2.28
C GLY A 97 2.04 -23.22 -0.87
N GLU A 98 3.21 -23.09 -0.26
CA GLU A 98 3.47 -23.64 1.08
C GLU A 98 3.57 -22.53 2.13
N TYR A 99 3.14 -22.82 3.36
CA TYR A 99 3.32 -21.91 4.49
C TYR A 99 4.82 -21.60 4.66
N TYR A 100 5.16 -20.32 4.68
CA TYR A 100 6.56 -19.88 4.69
C TYR A 100 6.95 -19.24 6.03
N SER A 101 6.15 -18.28 6.50
CA SER A 101 6.34 -17.67 7.82
C SER A 101 5.16 -16.78 8.22
N THR A 102 5.03 -16.55 9.53
CA THR A 102 4.20 -15.50 10.11
C THR A 102 5.09 -14.39 10.69
N LEU A 103 4.73 -13.13 10.45
CA LEU A 103 5.43 -12.01 11.08
C LEU A 103 5.08 -11.90 12.57
N PRO A 104 5.98 -11.33 13.40
CA PRO A 104 5.65 -11.01 14.77
C PRO A 104 4.38 -10.14 14.86
N LYS A 105 3.42 -10.59 15.68
CA LYS A 105 2.13 -9.92 15.85
C LYS A 105 2.33 -8.54 16.46
N TYR A 106 1.72 -7.52 15.86
CA TYR A 106 1.71 -6.16 16.37
C TYR A 106 0.34 -5.79 16.94
N LYS A 107 0.32 -4.91 17.95
CA LYS A 107 -0.91 -4.53 18.69
C LYS A 107 -1.92 -3.75 17.87
N CYS A 108 -1.49 -3.08 16.80
CA CYS A 108 -2.32 -2.25 15.93
C CYS A 108 -2.49 -2.92 14.57
N ALA A 109 -3.68 -2.79 13.97
CA ALA A 109 -4.00 -3.36 12.65
C ALA A 109 -3.19 -2.71 11.52
N PRO A 110 -2.73 -3.47 10.51
CA PRO A 110 -2.11 -2.89 9.32
C PRO A 110 -3.16 -2.18 8.47
N THR A 111 -2.84 -0.97 7.99
CA THR A 111 -3.72 -0.20 7.08
C THR A 111 -3.35 -0.43 5.63
N THR A 112 -2.08 -0.68 5.34
CA THR A 112 -1.60 -0.96 3.99
C THR A 112 -0.30 -1.77 4.02
N MET A 113 -0.06 -2.54 2.96
CA MET A 113 1.14 -3.34 2.76
C MET A 113 1.52 -3.32 1.28
N ALA A 114 2.81 -3.41 0.99
CA ALA A 114 3.30 -3.59 -0.38
C ALA A 114 4.62 -4.37 -0.39
N ILE A 115 4.81 -5.19 -1.42
CA ILE A 115 6.05 -5.90 -1.67
C ILE A 115 6.91 -5.04 -2.61
N ASP A 116 8.09 -4.66 -2.13
CA ASP A 116 9.14 -4.06 -2.94
C ASP A 116 9.83 -5.17 -3.74
N SER A 117 9.43 -5.32 -5.01
CA SER A 117 9.98 -6.33 -5.91
C SER A 117 11.47 -6.14 -6.20
N ALA A 118 12.01 -4.92 -6.07
CA ALA A 118 13.40 -4.63 -6.36
C ALA A 118 14.34 -5.12 -5.25
N ASN A 119 13.88 -5.07 -4.00
CA ASN A 119 14.66 -5.47 -2.82
C ASN A 119 14.19 -6.80 -2.18
N GLY A 120 13.02 -7.33 -2.56
CA GLY A 120 12.43 -8.52 -1.95
C GLY A 120 11.93 -8.28 -0.53
N ASN A 121 11.55 -7.04 -0.20
CA ASN A 121 11.11 -6.64 1.13
C ASN A 121 9.59 -6.42 1.14
N LEU A 122 8.95 -6.78 2.24
CA LEU A 122 7.56 -6.42 2.54
C LEU A 122 7.55 -5.17 3.43
N LEU A 123 6.90 -4.10 2.98
CA LEU A 123 6.64 -2.91 3.78
C LEU A 123 5.22 -2.94 4.32
N ILE A 124 5.07 -2.60 5.60
CA ILE A 124 3.79 -2.58 6.30
C ILE A 124 3.66 -1.25 7.05
N VAL A 125 2.49 -0.62 6.94
CA VAL A 125 2.13 0.54 7.74
C VAL A 125 0.91 0.20 8.59
N TYR A 126 0.99 0.48 9.89
CA TYR A 126 -0.06 0.22 10.87
C TYR A 126 -0.92 1.46 11.13
N CYS A 127 -2.08 1.28 11.78
CA CYS A 127 -3.02 2.38 12.04
C CYS A 127 -2.51 3.43 13.05
N ASP A 128 -1.47 3.11 13.83
CA ASP A 128 -0.71 4.05 14.65
C ASP A 128 0.47 4.69 13.89
N HIS A 129 0.48 4.57 12.56
CA HIS A 129 1.51 4.99 11.63
C HIS A 129 2.87 4.32 11.83
N LYS A 130 2.99 3.26 12.64
CA LYS A 130 4.24 2.52 12.69
C LYS A 130 4.53 1.92 11.30
N ILE A 131 5.78 2.07 10.85
CA ILE A 131 6.28 1.51 9.59
C ILE A 131 7.25 0.39 9.95
N VAL A 132 7.09 -0.77 9.33
CA VAL A 132 8.08 -1.84 9.40
C VAL A 132 8.41 -2.36 8.01
N GLU A 133 9.67 -2.65 7.78
CA GLU A 133 10.17 -3.33 6.58
C GLU A 133 10.70 -4.71 6.99
N TYR A 134 10.25 -5.75 6.31
CA TYR A 134 10.57 -7.15 6.58
C TYR A 134 11.22 -7.78 5.34
N ASP A 135 12.39 -8.37 5.51
CA ASP A 135 13.09 -9.08 4.45
C ASP A 135 12.44 -10.46 4.28
N LEU A 136 11.75 -10.68 3.16
CA LEU A 136 11.03 -11.94 2.90
C LEU A 136 12.02 -13.12 2.87
N SER A 137 13.16 -12.96 2.20
CA SER A 137 14.16 -14.03 2.07
C SER A 137 14.82 -14.40 3.40
N LYS A 138 15.16 -13.41 4.22
CA LYS A 138 15.86 -13.61 5.50
C LYS A 138 14.92 -13.81 6.69
N LYS A 139 13.61 -13.72 6.49
CA LYS A 139 12.57 -13.86 7.52
C LYS A 139 12.82 -13.00 8.77
N ARG A 140 13.19 -11.74 8.57
CA ARG A 140 13.45 -10.81 9.69
C ARG A 140 13.28 -9.36 9.28
N TYR A 141 13.05 -8.49 10.27
CA TYR A 141 13.05 -7.04 10.04
C TYR A 141 14.41 -6.56 9.52
N THR A 142 14.36 -5.62 8.57
CA THR A 142 15.57 -5.07 7.94
C THR A 142 16.36 -4.20 8.93
N LYS A 143 17.58 -3.79 8.53
CA LYS A 143 18.33 -2.79 9.31
C LYS A 143 17.57 -1.46 9.38
N PHE A 144 17.01 -1.02 8.26
CA PHE A 144 16.18 0.18 8.19
C PHE A 144 15.00 0.14 9.17
N SER A 145 14.23 -0.95 9.16
CA SER A 145 13.09 -1.14 10.07
C SER A 145 13.47 -1.05 11.54
N ARG A 146 14.60 -1.66 11.92
CA ARG A 146 15.12 -1.62 13.31
C ARG A 146 15.57 -0.22 13.72
N GLN A 147 16.30 0.48 12.85
CA GLN A 147 16.74 1.86 13.12
C GLN A 147 15.55 2.83 13.18
N LEU A 148 14.54 2.64 12.32
CA LEU A 148 13.34 3.46 12.30
C LEU A 148 12.50 3.23 13.56
N ASN A 149 12.42 2.01 14.07
CA ASN A 149 11.72 1.73 15.31
C ASN A 149 12.31 2.48 16.52
N GLU A 150 13.61 2.76 16.51
CA GLU A 150 14.29 3.55 17.56
C GLU A 150 14.14 5.06 17.34
N ASN A 151 14.12 5.51 16.08
CA ASN A 151 14.16 6.92 15.69
C ASN A 151 12.94 7.36 14.87
N HIS A 152 11.76 6.84 15.23
CA HIS A 152 10.54 7.15 14.49
C HIS A 152 10.16 8.61 14.73
N PRO A 153 9.99 9.46 13.69
CA PRO A 153 9.68 10.87 13.93
C PRO A 153 8.32 11.02 14.64
N LYS A 154 8.28 11.74 15.76
CA LYS A 154 7.03 11.96 16.51
C LYS A 154 5.95 12.58 15.64
N GLN A 155 6.33 13.56 14.81
CA GLN A 155 5.42 14.23 13.88
C GLN A 155 4.75 13.25 12.90
N TRP A 156 5.43 12.17 12.54
CA TRP A 156 4.85 11.10 11.70
C TRP A 156 3.86 10.26 12.49
N LEU A 157 4.21 9.86 13.72
CA LEU A 157 3.34 9.04 14.56
C LEU A 157 2.06 9.77 15.03
N THR A 158 2.07 11.11 15.06
CA THR A 158 0.92 11.92 15.50
C THR A 158 -0.03 12.34 14.36
N ARG A 159 0.08 11.73 13.17
CA ARG A 159 -0.79 12.09 12.03
C ARG A 159 -2.24 11.68 12.30
N SER A 160 -3.18 12.46 11.77
CA SER A 160 -4.62 12.19 11.94
C SER A 160 -5.16 11.16 10.94
N PHE A 161 -4.60 11.12 9.72
CA PHE A 161 -5.06 10.24 8.65
C PHE A 161 -4.11 9.06 8.47
N THR A 162 -4.69 7.86 8.40
CA THR A 162 -3.97 6.62 8.12
C THR A 162 -3.40 6.62 6.72
N VAL A 163 -2.22 6.05 6.57
CA VAL A 163 -1.63 5.77 5.25
C VAL A 163 -2.50 4.74 4.54
N THR A 164 -2.94 5.07 3.32
CA THR A 164 -3.81 4.22 2.51
C THR A 164 -3.04 3.44 1.45
N ASN A 165 -1.88 3.94 1.01
CA ASN A 165 -1.14 3.34 -0.07
C ASN A 165 0.39 3.47 0.10
N ILE A 166 1.09 2.46 -0.42
CA ILE A 166 2.55 2.37 -0.48
C ILE A 166 2.92 2.19 -1.94
N THR A 167 3.92 2.92 -2.41
CA THR A 167 4.44 2.84 -3.77
C THR A 167 5.96 2.95 -3.73
N PHE A 168 6.61 2.29 -4.68
CA PHE A 168 8.05 2.33 -4.87
C PHE A 168 8.39 3.00 -6.19
N ASP A 169 9.55 3.63 -6.26
CA ASP A 169 10.11 4.15 -7.50
C ASP A 169 10.93 3.02 -8.18
N PRO A 170 10.54 2.55 -9.38
CA PRO A 170 11.22 1.45 -10.05
C PRO A 170 12.69 1.75 -10.40
N MET A 171 13.05 3.04 -10.53
CA MET A 171 14.41 3.48 -10.82
C MET A 171 15.21 3.82 -9.56
N LYS A 172 14.54 4.06 -8.42
CA LYS A 172 15.17 4.42 -7.14
C LYS A 172 14.70 3.49 -6.02
N LYS A 173 15.41 2.37 -5.90
CA LYS A 173 15.12 1.27 -4.94
C LYS A 173 15.14 1.68 -3.47
N ASP A 174 15.78 2.79 -3.15
CA ASP A 174 15.87 3.32 -1.79
C ASP A 174 14.77 4.33 -1.45
N LEU A 175 13.89 4.65 -2.40
CA LEU A 175 12.73 5.48 -2.15
C LEU A 175 11.48 4.65 -1.83
N ILE A 176 10.93 4.92 -0.66
CA ILE A 176 9.60 4.49 -0.26
C ILE A 176 8.69 5.71 -0.37
N ILE A 177 7.55 5.56 -1.02
CA ILE A 177 6.55 6.61 -1.13
C ILE A 177 5.26 6.13 -0.50
N LEU A 178 4.76 6.88 0.48
CA LEU A 178 3.54 6.61 1.21
C LEU A 178 2.56 7.73 0.93
N ASN A 179 1.26 7.44 0.87
CA ASN A 179 0.28 8.51 0.79
C ASN A 179 -0.99 8.22 1.59
N ASP A 180 -1.64 9.31 1.96
CA ASP A 180 -3.02 9.35 2.42
C ASP A 180 -3.83 10.27 1.47
N ASP A 181 -4.97 10.78 1.94
CA ASP A 181 -5.87 11.67 1.20
C ASP A 181 -5.24 13.01 0.76
N SER A 182 -4.25 13.54 1.49
CA SER A 182 -3.77 14.92 1.29
C SER A 182 -2.26 15.09 1.36
N THR A 183 -1.54 14.03 1.71
CA THR A 183 -0.09 14.07 1.87
C THR A 183 0.55 12.88 1.16
N ILE A 184 1.62 13.17 0.43
CA ILE A 184 2.59 12.16 0.01
C ILE A 184 3.80 12.29 0.92
N CYS A 185 4.23 11.21 1.53
CA CYS A 185 5.46 11.12 2.30
C CYS A 185 6.49 10.33 1.52
N ILE A 186 7.69 10.88 1.38
CA ILE A 186 8.82 10.25 0.72
C ILE A 186 9.85 9.92 1.81
N ILE A 187 10.30 8.67 1.83
CA ILE A 187 11.34 8.19 2.72
C ILE A 187 12.49 7.70 1.84
N ASN A 188 13.64 8.36 1.94
CA ASN A 188 14.86 7.93 1.26
C ASN A 188 15.76 7.16 2.23
N LYS A 189 15.94 5.86 1.98
CA LYS A 189 16.74 4.95 2.82
C LYS A 189 18.24 5.22 2.79
N ASP A 190 18.76 5.93 1.78
CA ASP A 190 20.18 6.31 1.69
C ASP A 190 20.55 7.49 2.60
N LYS A 191 19.54 8.16 3.17
CA LYS A 191 19.73 9.32 4.02
C LYS A 191 19.57 8.96 5.48
N GLU A 192 20.18 9.78 6.33
CA GLU A 192 20.07 9.61 7.77
C GLU A 192 18.62 9.78 8.22
N LEU A 193 18.19 8.88 9.09
CA LEU A 193 16.93 9.04 9.79
C LEU A 193 17.03 10.29 10.68
N PRO A 194 16.02 11.16 10.66
CA PRO A 194 16.03 12.32 11.51
C PRO A 194 15.85 11.90 12.98
N ASN A 195 16.29 12.75 13.91
CA ASN A 195 16.01 12.55 15.33
C ASN A 195 14.50 12.48 15.60
N THR A 196 14.09 11.78 16.65
CA THR A 196 12.67 11.59 17.04
C THR A 196 11.88 12.90 17.18
N GLU A 197 12.50 13.98 17.64
CA GLU A 197 11.87 15.31 17.79
C GLU A 197 11.93 16.18 16.53
N ALA A 198 12.68 15.77 15.51
CA ALA A 198 12.90 16.59 14.33
C ALA A 198 11.60 16.74 13.53
N LYS A 199 11.36 17.97 13.05
CA LYS A 199 10.24 18.24 12.15
C LYS A 199 10.52 17.64 10.77
N ILE A 200 9.51 17.04 10.18
CA ILE A 200 9.55 16.51 8.83
C ILE A 200 9.43 17.69 7.85
N PRO A 201 10.41 17.91 6.97
CA PRO A 201 10.34 19.01 6.01
C PRO A 201 9.32 18.76 4.89
N ARG A 202 8.73 19.86 4.41
CA ARG A 202 7.93 19.89 3.19
C ARG A 202 8.85 20.11 1.98
N LEU A 203 8.73 19.25 0.97
CA LEU A 203 9.38 19.43 -0.32
C LEU A 203 8.53 20.40 -1.16
N ASP A 204 9.14 21.50 -1.59
CA ASP A 204 8.46 22.49 -2.41
C ASP A 204 8.67 22.19 -3.89
N THR A 205 7.56 22.14 -4.64
CA THR A 205 7.58 22.00 -6.11
C THR A 205 6.95 23.21 -6.82
N SER A 206 6.55 24.27 -6.10
CA SER A 206 5.79 25.39 -6.66
C SER A 206 6.02 26.71 -5.88
N HIS A 207 6.20 27.83 -6.58
CA HIS A 207 6.37 29.17 -6.00
C HIS A 207 5.18 29.71 -5.16
N ASP A 208 4.06 28.98 -5.08
CA ASP A 208 2.88 29.38 -4.31
C ASP A 208 3.05 29.07 -2.82
N SER A 209 3.65 30.05 -2.15
CA SER A 209 3.76 30.18 -0.70
C SER A 209 2.39 30.49 -0.10
N SER A 210 1.53 29.48 -0.01
CA SER A 210 0.40 29.52 0.93
C SER A 210 0.91 29.22 2.34
N GLU A 211 1.03 30.27 3.16
CA GLU A 211 1.67 30.33 4.48
C GLU A 211 0.98 29.55 5.62
N ASN A 212 0.13 28.57 5.33
CA ASN A 212 -0.70 27.93 6.38
C ASN A 212 -0.14 26.62 6.97
N SER A 213 1.18 26.40 6.96
CA SER A 213 1.78 25.20 7.56
C SER A 213 2.84 25.47 8.61
N ASN A 214 2.45 26.08 9.74
CA ASN A 214 3.29 26.28 10.93
C ASN A 214 3.94 25.00 11.50
N GLN A 215 3.54 23.83 11.02
CA GLN A 215 4.01 22.52 11.51
C GLN A 215 5.19 21.93 10.72
N TYR A 216 5.45 22.35 9.48
CA TYR A 216 6.44 21.70 8.59
C TYR A 216 7.43 22.73 8.05
N PRO A 217 8.75 22.59 8.31
CA PRO A 217 9.75 23.49 7.73
C PRO A 217 9.86 23.23 6.21
N LEU A 218 10.17 24.26 5.43
CA LEU A 218 10.46 24.09 4.00
C LEU A 218 11.91 23.63 3.81
N SER A 219 12.13 22.67 2.91
CA SER A 219 13.47 22.32 2.44
C SER A 219 13.49 22.07 0.93
N ARG A 220 14.45 22.70 0.24
CA ARG A 220 14.74 22.47 -1.19
C ARG A 220 15.71 21.32 -1.42
N THR A 221 16.58 21.05 -0.45
CA THR A 221 17.56 19.95 -0.47
C THR A 221 17.30 19.01 0.71
N PRO A 222 16.70 17.84 0.45
CA PRO A 222 16.42 16.88 1.51
C PRO A 222 17.71 16.37 2.16
N GLN A 223 18.03 16.78 3.40
CA GLN A 223 19.18 16.23 4.16
C GLN A 223 18.84 14.91 4.84
N TYR A 224 17.63 14.80 5.39
CA TYR A 224 17.16 13.61 6.12
C TYR A 224 16.38 12.64 5.23
N ALA A 225 15.99 11.48 5.78
CA ALA A 225 15.20 10.49 5.06
C ALA A 225 13.77 10.96 4.75
N PHE A 226 13.07 11.57 5.72
CA PHE A 226 11.63 11.87 5.64
C PHE A 226 11.32 13.23 5.01
N HIS A 227 10.42 13.25 4.04
CA HIS A 227 9.92 14.45 3.36
C HIS A 227 8.44 14.33 3.10
N VAL A 228 7.72 15.45 3.08
CA VAL A 228 6.28 15.46 2.70
C VAL A 228 5.99 16.42 1.56
N ILE A 229 5.03 16.06 0.72
CA ILE A 229 4.43 16.90 -0.30
C ILE A 229 2.95 17.06 0.07
N LYS A 230 2.50 18.31 0.15
CA LYS A 230 1.12 18.68 0.54
C LYS A 230 0.38 19.52 -0.50
N LYS A 231 0.70 19.31 -1.77
CA LYS A 231 0.06 20.05 -2.87
C LYS A 231 -1.27 19.43 -3.31
N TYR A 232 -1.42 18.12 -3.10
CA TYR A 232 -2.57 17.34 -3.52
C TYR A 232 -3.66 17.33 -2.43
N LYS A 233 -4.93 17.27 -2.84
CA LYS A 233 -6.09 17.13 -1.95
C LYS A 233 -7.04 16.08 -2.52
N HIS A 234 -7.61 15.25 -1.66
CA HIS A 234 -8.55 14.20 -2.07
C HIS A 234 -7.91 13.20 -3.04
N LEU A 235 -6.69 12.80 -2.70
CA LEU A 235 -5.87 11.85 -3.45
C LEU A 235 -6.45 10.45 -3.29
N VAL A 236 -6.97 9.91 -4.40
CA VAL A 236 -7.57 8.57 -4.45
C VAL A 236 -6.52 7.53 -4.80
N TYR A 237 -5.55 7.88 -5.65
CA TYR A 237 -4.48 6.98 -6.04
C TYR A 237 -3.18 7.74 -6.28
N PHE A 238 -2.08 7.13 -5.87
CA PHE A 238 -0.74 7.56 -6.25
C PHE A 238 0.08 6.31 -6.59
N GLY A 239 0.80 6.33 -7.71
CA GLY A 239 1.48 5.14 -8.20
C GLY A 239 2.51 5.43 -9.28
N SER A 240 3.44 4.52 -9.49
CA SER A 240 4.32 4.55 -10.66
C SER A 240 3.53 4.10 -11.88
N LEU A 241 3.58 4.88 -12.97
CA LEU A 241 2.98 4.53 -14.26
C LEU A 241 4.02 3.92 -15.20
N SER A 242 5.21 4.51 -15.24
CA SER A 242 6.35 4.08 -16.04
C SER A 242 7.66 4.36 -15.28
N ASN A 243 8.81 3.98 -15.84
CA ASN A 243 10.10 4.08 -15.14
C ASN A 243 10.43 5.50 -14.63
N ASN A 244 9.89 6.55 -15.26
CA ASN A 244 10.16 7.94 -14.87
C ASN A 244 8.88 8.75 -14.59
N GLU A 245 7.72 8.12 -14.47
CA GLU A 245 6.45 8.82 -14.34
C GLU A 245 5.64 8.29 -13.16
N MET A 246 5.19 9.23 -12.33
CA MET A 246 4.28 8.97 -11.23
C MET A 246 2.92 9.58 -11.57
N LEU A 247 1.86 8.82 -11.31
CA LEU A 247 0.48 9.24 -11.47
C LEU A 247 -0.09 9.63 -10.11
N ALA A 248 -0.68 10.82 -10.03
CA ALA A 248 -1.50 11.26 -8.90
C ALA A 248 -2.93 11.47 -9.40
N VAL A 249 -3.90 10.80 -8.78
CA VAL A 249 -5.32 10.89 -9.15
C VAL A 249 -6.07 11.55 -8.01
N GLU A 250 -6.62 12.73 -8.27
CA GLU A 250 -7.41 13.52 -7.31
C GLU A 250 -8.88 13.55 -7.73
N VAL A 251 -9.77 13.62 -6.75
CA VAL A 251 -11.20 13.82 -6.98
C VAL A 251 -11.64 15.15 -6.42
N ASN A 252 -12.26 15.98 -7.25
CA ASN A 252 -12.85 17.24 -6.81
C ASN A 252 -14.15 16.97 -6.03
N PRO A 253 -14.25 17.31 -4.73
CA PRO A 253 -15.48 17.08 -3.96
C PRO A 253 -16.68 17.89 -4.46
N ILE A 254 -16.45 19.03 -5.12
CA ILE A 254 -17.53 19.89 -5.62
C ILE A 254 -18.29 19.15 -6.73
N THR A 255 -17.59 18.50 -7.65
CA THR A 255 -18.24 17.76 -8.75
C THR A 255 -19.00 16.52 -8.24
N LEU A 256 -18.59 15.95 -7.11
CA LEU A 256 -19.37 14.94 -6.39
C LEU A 256 -20.64 15.55 -5.80
N SER A 257 -20.55 16.72 -5.17
CA SER A 257 -21.70 17.38 -4.54
C SER A 257 -22.81 17.77 -5.52
N GLU A 258 -22.45 18.12 -6.77
CA GLU A 258 -23.40 18.43 -7.84
C GLU A 258 -24.23 17.21 -8.27
N LYS A 259 -23.72 16.00 -8.03
CA LYS A 259 -24.43 14.73 -8.31
C LYS A 259 -25.27 14.24 -7.14
N LEU A 260 -25.15 14.87 -5.97
CA LEU A 260 -25.95 14.52 -4.80
C LEU A 260 -27.30 15.26 -4.83
N PRO A 261 -28.35 14.72 -4.17
CA PRO A 261 -29.60 15.43 -3.99
C PRO A 261 -29.39 16.83 -3.39
N PRO A 262 -30.26 17.81 -3.70
CA PRO A 262 -30.15 19.16 -3.17
C PRO A 262 -30.01 19.17 -1.65
N SER A 263 -28.99 19.87 -1.14
CA SER A 263 -28.77 19.99 0.29
C SER A 263 -29.76 20.96 0.95
N LEU A 264 -30.08 20.71 2.22
CA LEU A 264 -30.81 21.67 3.04
C LEU A 264 -29.90 22.88 3.30
N LYS A 265 -30.27 24.04 2.76
CA LYS A 265 -29.50 25.28 2.93
C LYS A 265 -29.90 25.98 4.24
N GLN A 266 -28.97 26.07 5.18
CA GLN A 266 -29.15 26.87 6.40
C GLN A 266 -28.41 28.21 6.24
N LYS A 267 -29.15 29.33 6.33
CA LYS A 267 -28.52 30.64 6.41
C LYS A 267 -27.77 30.75 7.74
N ARG A 268 -26.48 31.04 7.69
CA ARG A 268 -25.70 31.44 8.87
C ARG A 268 -25.52 32.95 8.86
N PHE A 269 -25.97 33.62 9.91
CA PHE A 269 -25.69 35.03 10.18
C PHE A 269 -24.60 35.12 11.25
N GLY A 270 -23.58 35.97 11.03
CA GLY A 270 -22.60 36.33 12.07
C GLY A 270 -21.40 35.41 12.27
N ALA A 271 -21.02 34.58 11.29
CA ALA A 271 -19.73 33.88 11.33
C ALA A 271 -18.68 34.68 10.55
N MET A 272 -17.74 35.30 11.27
CA MET A 272 -16.39 35.63 10.76
C MET A 272 -15.59 34.34 10.60
#